data_AF-A0A7S9PSJ4-F1
#
_entry.id   AF-A0A7S9PSJ4-F1
#
_cell.length_a   1.000
_cell.length_b   1.000
_cell.length_c   1.000
_cell.angle_alpha   90.00
_cell.angle_beta   90.00
_cell.angle_gamma   90.00
#
_symmetry.space_group_name_H-M   'P 1'
#
loop_
_entity.id
_entity.type
_entity.pdbx_description
1 polymer ?
#
loop_
_entity_poly.entity_id
_entity_poly.type
_entity_poly.pdbx_seq_one_letter_code
_entity_poly.pdbx_strand_id
1 'polypeptide(L)'
;MWFAKPRAMEKRDIDDVIEGFAHAAEYLHRAGYDGIELHGAYGYLLAQFLSPTTNKRTDQYGGSLLNRARIMLDINDAIRARVPGSFSEGAFSTQDCRDLCAALEQVGFDFVELSGGTYEASAFHHREESTKKREAFFLEFADVIVPALNKTKVYVTTGGFRTANAMVKALDTVHGVGLGRPVCDEFDLPRKILDGE
;
A
#
# COMPACT_ATOMS: atom_id res chain seq x y z
N MET A 1 -10.40 -20.22 7.57
CA MET A 1 -11.23 -19.00 7.67
C MET A 1 -12.27 -19.09 6.57
N TRP A 2 -13.57 -19.03 6.88
CA TRP A 2 -14.62 -19.07 5.86
C TRP A 2 -15.14 -17.65 5.66
N PHE A 3 -14.98 -17.11 4.45
CA PHE A 3 -15.56 -15.83 4.06
C PHE A 3 -16.91 -16.08 3.37
N ALA A 4 -17.89 -15.21 3.62
CA ALA A 4 -19.14 -15.25 2.88
C ALA A 4 -18.88 -14.96 1.40
N LYS A 5 -19.70 -15.55 0.50
CA LYS A 5 -19.61 -15.26 -0.92
C LYS A 5 -19.85 -13.75 -1.15
N PRO A 6 -18.90 -13.01 -1.75
CA PRO A 6 -19.06 -11.58 -1.95
C PRO A 6 -20.17 -11.30 -2.97
N ARG A 7 -20.90 -10.20 -2.77
CA ARG A 7 -21.82 -9.62 -3.76
C ARG A 7 -21.02 -8.67 -4.66
N ALA A 8 -21.22 -8.77 -5.97
CA ALA A 8 -20.65 -7.81 -6.90
C ALA A 8 -21.24 -6.42 -6.64
N MET A 9 -20.37 -5.42 -6.47
CA MET A 9 -20.77 -4.02 -6.28
C MET A 9 -21.44 -3.47 -7.54
N GLU A 10 -22.54 -2.76 -7.36
CA GLU A 10 -23.15 -1.92 -8.39
C GLU A 10 -22.41 -0.58 -8.47
N LYS A 11 -22.69 0.21 -9.52
CA LYS A 11 -22.07 1.53 -9.68
C LYS A 11 -22.30 2.42 -8.45
N ARG A 12 -23.52 2.41 -7.90
CA ARG A 12 -23.86 3.13 -6.67
C ARG A 12 -23.03 2.68 -5.47
N ASP A 13 -22.83 1.38 -5.28
CA ASP A 13 -21.98 0.87 -4.19
C ASP A 13 -20.54 1.40 -4.32
N ILE A 14 -20.02 1.51 -5.55
CA ILE A 14 -18.68 2.03 -5.83
C ILE A 14 -18.61 3.53 -5.51
N ASP A 15 -19.63 4.29 -5.93
CA ASP A 15 -19.72 5.72 -5.65
C ASP A 15 -19.82 5.99 -4.14
N ASP A 16 -20.60 5.18 -3.41
CA ASP A 16 -20.72 5.25 -1.94
C ASP A 16 -19.37 4.94 -1.24
N VAL A 17 -18.57 4.02 -1.79
CA VAL A 17 -17.21 3.74 -1.28
C VAL A 17 -16.27 4.92 -1.53
N ILE A 18 -16.27 5.48 -2.74
CA ILE A 18 -15.46 6.66 -3.09
C ILE A 18 -15.79 7.82 -2.14
N GLU A 19 -17.07 8.08 -1.95
CA GLU A 19 -17.59 9.07 -1.01
C GLU A 19 -17.11 8.82 0.42
N GLY A 20 -17.18 7.57 0.88
CA GLY A 20 -16.72 7.18 2.22
C GLY A 20 -15.23 7.44 2.45
N PHE A 21 -14.37 7.13 1.48
CA PHE A 21 -12.94 7.45 1.56
C PHE A 21 -12.69 8.96 1.58
N ALA A 22 -13.36 9.71 0.71
CA ALA A 22 -13.23 11.17 0.65
C ALA A 22 -13.70 11.84 1.96
N HIS A 23 -14.80 11.37 2.54
CA HIS A 23 -15.29 11.85 3.82
C HIS A 23 -14.33 11.53 4.98
N ALA A 24 -13.77 10.32 5.01
CA ALA A 24 -12.79 9.94 6.03
C ALA A 24 -11.51 10.81 5.94
N ALA A 25 -11.03 11.06 4.73
CA ALA A 25 -9.87 11.93 4.50
C ALA A 25 -10.12 13.36 4.97
N GLU A 26 -11.27 13.95 4.64
CA GLU A 26 -11.68 15.27 5.12
C GLU A 26 -11.71 15.33 6.65
N TYR A 27 -12.27 14.30 7.29
CA TYR A 27 -12.36 14.23 8.74
C TYR A 27 -10.97 14.15 9.39
N LEU A 28 -10.06 13.34 8.85
CA LEU A 28 -8.69 13.21 9.33
C LEU A 28 -7.91 14.51 9.15
N HIS A 29 -8.05 15.17 8.00
CA HIS A 29 -7.44 16.47 7.77
C HIS A 29 -7.93 17.50 8.81
N ARG A 30 -9.23 17.56 9.07
CA ARG A 30 -9.82 18.44 10.09
C ARG A 30 -9.41 18.10 11.52
N ALA A 31 -9.08 16.83 11.78
CA ALA A 31 -8.56 16.38 13.06
C ALA A 31 -7.05 16.68 13.25
N GLY A 32 -6.38 17.23 12.24
CA GLY A 32 -4.97 17.63 12.30
C GLY A 32 -3.98 16.52 11.94
N TYR A 33 -4.42 15.47 11.25
CA TYR A 33 -3.50 14.48 10.67
C TYR A 33 -2.76 15.10 9.47
N ASP A 34 -1.51 14.71 9.27
CA ASP A 34 -0.66 15.22 8.18
C ASP A 34 -0.94 14.53 6.83
N GLY A 35 -1.56 13.35 6.84
CA GLY A 35 -1.83 12.59 5.62
C GLY A 35 -2.66 11.33 5.85
N ILE A 36 -2.87 10.58 4.77
CA ILE A 36 -3.60 9.30 4.75
C ILE A 36 -2.88 8.28 3.90
N GLU A 37 -3.24 7.03 4.14
CA GLU A 37 -2.75 5.90 3.38
C GLU A 37 -3.94 5.07 2.88
N LEU A 38 -4.06 4.89 1.57
CA LEU A 38 -5.15 4.13 0.97
C LEU A 38 -4.81 2.65 0.94
N HIS A 39 -5.48 1.86 1.78
CA HIS A 39 -5.12 0.45 1.93
C HIS A 39 -5.48 -0.43 0.72
N GLY A 40 -4.51 -0.62 -0.18
CA GLY A 40 -4.60 -1.36 -1.43
C GLY A 40 -4.10 -2.82 -1.40
N ALA A 41 -3.81 -3.37 -0.22
CA ALA A 41 -3.10 -4.64 -0.08
C ALA A 41 -3.95 -5.78 0.52
N TYR A 42 -3.32 -6.95 0.72
CA TYR A 42 -3.83 -8.11 1.46
C TYR A 42 -5.16 -8.73 1.00
N GLY A 43 -5.71 -8.35 -0.15
CA GLY A 43 -6.99 -8.87 -0.62
C GLY A 43 -8.21 -8.17 -0.01
N TYR A 44 -8.01 -7.00 0.59
CA TYR A 44 -9.12 -6.10 0.92
C TYR A 44 -9.74 -5.48 -0.34
N LEU A 45 -10.72 -4.59 -0.17
CA LEU A 45 -11.55 -4.08 -1.26
C LEU A 45 -10.73 -3.56 -2.45
N LEU A 46 -9.80 -2.63 -2.23
CA LEU A 46 -9.02 -2.04 -3.30
C LEU A 46 -8.08 -3.07 -3.97
N ALA A 47 -7.51 -3.99 -3.19
CA ALA A 47 -6.72 -5.11 -3.72
C ALA A 47 -7.57 -6.05 -4.61
N GLN A 48 -8.84 -6.27 -4.25
CA GLN A 48 -9.76 -7.08 -5.04
C GLN A 48 -10.08 -6.44 -6.39
N PHE A 49 -10.15 -5.11 -6.47
CA PHE A 49 -10.30 -4.40 -7.74
C PHE A 49 -9.02 -4.48 -8.59
N LEU A 50 -7.84 -4.34 -7.98
CA LEU A 50 -6.56 -4.41 -8.68
C LEU A 50 -6.24 -5.81 -9.23
N SER A 51 -6.58 -6.87 -8.52
CA SER A 51 -6.21 -8.21 -8.94
C SER A 51 -7.12 -8.74 -10.07
N PRO A 52 -6.55 -9.23 -11.19
CA PRO A 52 -7.34 -9.87 -12.24
C PRO A 52 -7.93 -11.22 -11.80
N THR A 53 -7.48 -11.81 -10.68
CA THR A 53 -8.04 -13.08 -10.16
C THR A 53 -9.41 -12.86 -9.53
N THR A 54 -9.59 -11.74 -8.82
CA THR A 54 -10.82 -11.38 -8.09
C THR A 54 -11.71 -10.46 -8.92
N ASN A 55 -11.14 -9.52 -9.67
CA ASN A 55 -11.90 -8.60 -10.51
C ASN A 55 -12.19 -9.22 -11.89
N LYS A 56 -13.40 -9.77 -12.02
CA LYS A 56 -13.94 -10.31 -13.28
C LYS A 56 -14.96 -9.37 -13.93
N ARG A 57 -14.96 -8.08 -13.56
CA ARG A 57 -15.88 -7.11 -14.14
C ARG A 57 -15.53 -6.83 -15.60
N THR A 58 -16.55 -6.50 -16.39
CA THR A 58 -16.44 -6.12 -17.80
C THR A 58 -16.78 -4.65 -18.05
N ASP A 59 -17.02 -3.89 -16.98
CA ASP A 59 -17.29 -2.45 -17.02
C ASP A 59 -16.01 -1.62 -16.90
N GLN A 60 -16.16 -0.30 -16.71
CA GLN A 60 -15.04 0.64 -16.59
C GLN A 60 -14.11 0.40 -15.39
N TYR A 61 -14.50 -0.48 -14.45
CA TYR A 61 -13.71 -0.85 -13.28
C TYR A 61 -13.04 -2.22 -13.40
N GLY A 62 -13.12 -2.89 -14.57
CA GLY A 62 -12.53 -4.21 -14.80
C GLY A 62 -11.84 -4.35 -16.15
N GLY A 63 -11.25 -5.52 -16.38
CA GLY A 63 -10.48 -5.81 -17.59
C GLY A 63 -9.06 -5.28 -17.52
N SER A 64 -8.76 -4.14 -18.16
CA SER A 64 -7.40 -3.58 -18.25
C SER A 64 -6.87 -3.11 -16.89
N LEU A 65 -5.55 -3.02 -16.74
CA LEU A 65 -4.93 -2.52 -15.50
C LEU A 65 -5.43 -1.12 -15.12
N LEU A 66 -5.54 -0.21 -16.11
CA LEU A 66 -6.04 1.15 -15.89
C LEU A 66 -7.49 1.17 -15.42
N ASN A 67 -8.34 0.26 -15.92
CA ASN A 67 -9.72 0.15 -15.45
C ASN A 67 -9.78 -0.43 -14.02
N ARG A 68 -8.95 -1.43 -13.72
CA ARG A 68 -8.84 -2.00 -12.37
C ARG A 68 -8.34 -0.98 -11.34
N ALA A 69 -7.41 -0.11 -11.74
CA ALA A 69 -6.88 0.97 -10.93
C ALA A 69 -7.83 2.18 -10.82
N ARG A 70 -8.84 2.29 -11.69
CA ARG A 70 -9.75 3.44 -11.78
C ARG A 70 -10.34 3.82 -10.43
N ILE A 71 -10.74 2.85 -9.61
CA ILE A 71 -11.33 3.13 -8.30
C ILE A 71 -10.38 3.90 -7.37
N MET A 72 -9.07 3.61 -7.41
CA MET A 72 -8.09 4.35 -6.61
C MET A 72 -7.90 5.78 -7.12
N LEU A 73 -7.97 5.96 -8.44
CA LEU A 73 -7.90 7.28 -9.07
C LEU A 73 -9.13 8.12 -8.70
N ASP A 74 -10.33 7.54 -8.82
CA ASP A 74 -11.59 8.19 -8.47
C ASP A 74 -11.61 8.57 -6.97
N ILE A 75 -11.04 7.72 -6.09
CA ILE A 75 -10.87 8.02 -4.65
C ILE A 75 -9.94 9.22 -4.44
N ASN A 76 -8.75 9.22 -5.03
CA ASN A 76 -7.79 10.33 -4.92
C ASN A 76 -8.42 11.64 -5.43
N ASP A 77 -9.11 11.62 -6.57
CA ASP A 77 -9.75 12.81 -7.13
C ASP A 77 -10.84 13.35 -6.19
N ALA A 78 -11.62 12.46 -5.57
CA ALA A 78 -12.64 12.83 -4.59
C ALA A 78 -12.04 13.41 -3.29
N ILE A 79 -10.91 12.87 -2.83
CA ILE A 79 -10.18 13.36 -1.66
C ILE A 79 -9.63 14.77 -1.93
N ARG A 80 -8.94 14.96 -3.05
CA ARG A 80 -8.38 16.25 -3.47
C ARG A 80 -9.42 17.34 -3.66
N ALA A 81 -10.64 16.98 -4.05
CA ALA A 81 -11.74 17.92 -4.15
C ALA A 81 -12.19 18.48 -2.78
N ARG A 82 -11.93 17.75 -1.68
CA ARG A 82 -12.36 18.12 -0.31
C ARG A 82 -11.24 18.61 0.58
N VAL A 83 -10.03 18.09 0.36
CA VAL A 83 -8.85 18.39 1.16
C VAL A 83 -7.89 19.23 0.31
N PRO A 84 -7.81 20.55 0.54
CA PRO A 84 -6.93 21.40 -0.23
C PRO A 84 -5.47 21.30 0.25
N GLY A 85 -4.56 20.89 -0.64
CA GLY A 85 -3.11 21.00 -0.48
C GLY A 85 -2.46 20.05 0.54
N SER A 86 -1.17 19.73 0.30
CA SER A 86 -0.16 19.02 1.13
C SER A 86 -0.59 17.88 2.06
N PHE A 87 -1.80 17.32 1.91
CA PHE A 87 -2.23 16.14 2.63
C PHE A 87 -1.66 14.93 1.92
N SER A 88 -0.62 14.34 2.50
CA SER A 88 0.15 13.32 1.80
C SER A 88 -0.68 12.05 1.61
N GLU A 89 -0.74 11.56 0.37
CA GLU A 89 -1.47 10.35 0.03
C GLU A 89 -0.52 9.19 -0.29
N GLY A 90 -0.80 8.03 0.31
CA GLY A 90 -0.08 6.77 0.12
C GLY A 90 -0.83 5.73 -0.70
N ALA A 91 -0.14 4.99 -1.57
CA ALA A 91 -0.71 3.85 -2.32
C ALA A 91 0.07 2.53 -2.14
N PHE A 92 -0.57 1.38 -2.43
CA PHE A 92 0.04 0.03 -2.36
C PHE A 92 -0.07 -0.72 -3.69
N SER A 93 0.92 -1.56 -4.02
CA SER A 93 0.82 -2.54 -5.11
C SER A 93 1.73 -3.75 -4.91
N THR A 94 1.24 -4.95 -5.24
CA THR A 94 2.01 -6.21 -5.13
C THR A 94 2.08 -7.08 -6.39
N GLN A 95 1.41 -6.73 -7.50
CA GLN A 95 1.34 -7.66 -8.64
C GLN A 95 1.50 -7.04 -10.06
N ASP A 96 1.22 -5.74 -10.27
CA ASP A 96 1.35 -5.05 -11.57
C ASP A 96 2.12 -3.71 -11.42
N CYS A 97 3.18 -3.72 -10.60
CA CYS A 97 3.69 -2.51 -9.96
C CYS A 97 4.25 -1.44 -10.89
N ARG A 98 4.95 -1.75 -11.99
CA ARG A 98 5.63 -0.69 -12.78
C ARG A 98 4.63 0.24 -13.46
N ASP A 99 3.68 -0.31 -14.21
CA ASP A 99 2.70 0.48 -14.93
C ASP A 99 1.70 1.15 -13.97
N LEU A 100 1.36 0.48 -12.87
CA LEU A 100 0.53 1.07 -11.82
C LEU A 100 1.26 2.20 -11.09
N CYS A 101 2.52 2.02 -10.70
CA CYS A 101 3.34 3.06 -10.07
C CYS A 101 3.55 4.26 -10.99
N ALA A 102 3.75 4.04 -12.29
CA ALA A 102 3.80 5.12 -13.28
C ALA A 102 2.46 5.87 -13.40
N ALA A 103 1.33 5.16 -13.37
CA ALA A 103 0.01 5.79 -13.34
C ALA A 103 -0.24 6.57 -12.03
N LEU A 104 0.18 6.02 -10.89
CA LEU A 104 0.05 6.65 -9.57
C LEU A 104 0.94 7.90 -9.45
N GLU A 105 2.13 7.92 -10.05
CA GLU A 105 3.00 9.10 -10.10
C GLU A 105 2.35 10.25 -10.87
N GLN A 106 1.62 9.96 -11.96
CA GLN A 106 0.90 11.01 -12.71
C GLN A 106 -0.27 11.61 -11.93
N VAL A 107 -0.82 10.84 -11.00
CA VAL A 107 -1.99 11.23 -10.18
C VAL A 107 -1.55 12.01 -8.96
N GLY A 108 -0.29 11.84 -8.53
CA GLY A 108 0.40 12.67 -7.55
C GLY A 108 0.40 12.12 -6.13
N PHE A 109 0.45 10.80 -5.97
CA PHE A 109 0.70 10.18 -4.67
C PHE A 109 2.11 10.52 -4.17
N ASP A 110 2.21 10.90 -2.90
CA ASP A 110 3.46 11.34 -2.27
C ASP A 110 4.32 10.15 -1.85
N PHE A 111 3.69 9.05 -1.44
CA PHE A 111 4.39 7.83 -1.06
C PHE A 111 3.71 6.54 -1.55
N VAL A 112 4.51 5.49 -1.68
CA VAL A 112 4.07 4.13 -1.97
C VAL A 112 4.69 3.21 -0.94
N GLU A 113 3.84 2.43 -0.28
CA GLU A 113 4.28 1.40 0.66
C GLU A 113 4.24 0.03 -0.02
N LEU A 114 5.39 -0.64 -0.04
CA LEU A 114 5.53 -1.99 -0.54
C LEU A 114 5.30 -2.97 0.59
N SER A 115 4.27 -3.79 0.39
CA SER A 115 3.83 -4.82 1.30
C SER A 115 3.69 -6.16 0.57
N GLY A 116 3.46 -7.27 1.28
CA GLY A 116 3.23 -8.55 0.61
C GLY A 116 2.47 -9.58 1.41
N GLY A 117 1.76 -10.43 0.65
CA GLY A 117 0.84 -11.45 1.15
C GLY A 117 -0.60 -11.12 0.78
N THR A 118 -1.40 -12.15 0.51
CA THR A 118 -2.86 -12.05 0.40
C THR A 118 -3.49 -13.08 1.34
N TYR A 119 -4.76 -12.92 1.71
CA TYR A 119 -5.45 -13.95 2.50
C TYR A 119 -5.51 -15.32 1.78
N GLU A 120 -5.49 -15.33 0.44
CA GLU A 120 -5.53 -16.54 -0.40
C GLU A 120 -4.17 -17.21 -0.56
N ALA A 121 -3.08 -16.43 -0.55
CA ALA A 121 -1.70 -16.91 -0.52
C ALA A 121 -1.01 -16.25 0.68
N SER A 122 -1.26 -16.81 1.86
CA SER A 122 -0.78 -16.21 3.09
C SER A 122 0.75 -16.25 3.13
N ALA A 123 1.38 -15.08 3.00
CA ALA A 123 2.73 -14.86 3.53
C ALA A 123 2.74 -14.94 5.08
N PHE A 124 1.55 -15.08 5.71
CA PHE A 124 1.34 -15.27 7.15
C PHE A 124 1.54 -16.70 7.65
N HIS A 125 1.61 -17.70 6.77
CA HIS A 125 2.17 -18.98 7.20
C HIS A 125 3.63 -18.76 7.53
N HIS A 126 4.00 -18.96 8.80
CA HIS A 126 5.37 -19.22 9.21
C HIS A 126 5.87 -20.45 8.42
N ARG A 127 6.34 -20.22 7.20
CA ARG A 127 7.32 -21.11 6.60
C ARG A 127 8.61 -20.79 7.32
N GLU A 128 9.23 -21.82 7.87
CA GLU A 128 10.53 -21.80 8.57
C GLU A 128 11.70 -21.25 7.72
N GLU A 129 11.43 -20.65 6.56
CA GLU A 129 12.48 -20.02 5.77
C GLU A 129 12.82 -18.63 6.32
N SER A 130 14.11 -18.52 6.65
CA SER A 130 14.74 -17.45 7.41
C SER A 130 14.32 -16.05 6.95
N THR A 131 14.15 -15.15 7.93
CA THR A 131 13.92 -13.71 7.78
C THR A 131 14.77 -13.07 6.67
N LYS A 132 16.02 -13.53 6.48
CA LYS A 132 16.94 -13.06 5.44
C LYS A 132 16.42 -13.20 4.00
N LYS A 133 15.72 -14.29 3.66
CA LYS A 133 15.12 -14.45 2.31
C LYS A 133 13.91 -13.54 2.10
N ARG A 134 13.18 -13.22 3.18
CA ARG A 134 12.01 -12.33 3.14
C ARG A 134 12.40 -10.86 3.00
N GLU A 135 13.43 -10.43 3.73
CA GLU A 135 14.04 -9.10 3.55
C GLU A 135 14.53 -8.92 2.11
N ALA A 136 15.22 -9.92 1.55
CA ALA A 136 15.72 -9.88 0.17
C ALA A 136 14.60 -9.82 -0.88
N PHE A 137 13.50 -10.57 -0.70
CA PHE A 137 12.39 -10.59 -1.66
C PHE A 137 11.83 -9.18 -1.87
N PHE A 138 11.42 -8.48 -0.81
CA PHE A 138 10.82 -7.15 -0.95
C PHE A 138 11.79 -6.08 -1.44
N LEU A 139 13.09 -6.23 -1.14
CA LEU A 139 14.14 -5.34 -1.65
C LEU A 139 14.39 -5.56 -3.15
N GLU A 140 14.40 -6.80 -3.64
CA GLU A 140 14.49 -7.08 -5.08
C GLU A 140 13.29 -6.49 -5.85
N PHE A 141 12.09 -6.50 -5.25
CA PHE A 141 10.94 -5.79 -5.83
C PHE A 141 11.11 -4.28 -5.82
N ALA A 142 11.64 -3.72 -4.72
CA ALA A 142 11.90 -2.30 -4.62
C ALA A 142 12.94 -1.82 -5.64
N ASP A 143 14.00 -2.61 -5.90
CA ASP A 143 15.02 -2.31 -6.92
C ASP A 143 14.43 -2.14 -8.33
N VAL A 144 13.30 -2.78 -8.62
CA VAL A 144 12.62 -2.67 -9.93
C VAL A 144 11.68 -1.46 -9.99
N ILE A 145 11.11 -1.05 -8.86
CA ILE A 145 10.06 -0.02 -8.79
C ILE A 145 10.66 1.36 -8.54
N VAL A 146 11.61 1.47 -7.61
CA VAL A 146 12.20 2.75 -7.20
C VAL A 146 12.82 3.52 -8.37
N PRO A 147 13.59 2.89 -9.29
CA PRO A 147 14.16 3.64 -10.42
C PRO A 147 13.12 4.16 -11.42
N ALA A 148 11.89 3.63 -11.41
CA ALA A 148 10.81 4.08 -12.28
C ALA A 148 10.03 5.26 -11.69
N LEU A 149 10.25 5.62 -10.42
CA LEU A 149 9.57 6.68 -9.71
C LEU A 149 10.52 7.84 -9.45
N ASN A 150 10.13 9.06 -9.83
CA ASN A 150 10.98 10.25 -9.68
C ASN A 150 10.55 11.15 -8.51
N LYS A 151 9.23 11.23 -8.23
CA LYS A 151 8.67 12.10 -7.20
C LYS A 151 8.18 11.35 -5.97
N THR A 152 7.60 10.17 -6.17
CA THR A 152 6.97 9.39 -5.11
C THR A 152 8.00 8.68 -4.24
N LYS A 153 7.89 8.82 -2.92
CA LYS A 153 8.76 8.13 -1.96
C LYS A 153 8.31 6.68 -1.79
N VAL A 154 9.26 5.76 -1.67
CA VAL A 154 8.96 4.32 -1.55
C VAL A 154 9.38 3.83 -0.18
N TYR A 155 8.44 3.22 0.53
CA TYR A 155 8.65 2.61 1.83
C TYR A 155 8.48 1.09 1.73
N VAL A 156 9.24 0.33 2.51
CA VAL A 156 9.06 -1.12 2.65
C VAL A 156 8.79 -1.46 4.10
N THR A 157 7.59 -1.93 4.39
CA THR A 157 7.18 -2.30 5.75
C THR A 157 7.11 -3.81 5.95
N THR A 158 7.06 -4.56 4.84
CA THR A 158 7.05 -6.01 4.88
C THR A 158 8.44 -6.53 4.52
N GLY A 159 8.98 -7.40 5.36
CA GLY A 159 10.36 -7.89 5.26
C GLY A 159 10.78 -8.60 6.55
N GLY A 160 10.18 -8.18 7.67
CA GLY A 160 10.47 -8.78 8.97
C GLY A 160 11.77 -8.27 9.57
N PHE A 161 12.15 -7.04 9.26
CA PHE A 161 13.35 -6.39 9.80
C PHE A 161 13.42 -6.55 11.32
N ARG A 162 14.58 -7.03 11.79
CA ARG A 162 14.89 -7.25 13.22
C ARG A 162 16.21 -6.61 13.66
N THR A 163 17.02 -6.13 12.73
CA THR A 163 18.34 -5.58 13.05
C THR A 163 18.53 -4.23 12.36
N ALA A 164 19.17 -3.29 13.05
CA ALA A 164 19.47 -1.97 12.51
C ALA A 164 20.29 -2.05 11.21
N ASN A 165 21.26 -2.97 11.14
CA ASN A 165 22.07 -3.16 9.94
C ASN A 165 21.24 -3.57 8.71
N ALA A 166 20.23 -4.44 8.88
CA ALA A 166 19.33 -4.80 7.78
C ALA A 166 18.43 -3.61 7.35
N MET A 167 18.00 -2.79 8.31
CA MET A 167 17.22 -1.58 8.02
C MET A 167 18.06 -0.55 7.27
N VAL A 168 19.29 -0.28 7.72
CA VAL A 168 20.22 0.65 7.05
C VAL A 168 20.52 0.18 5.63
N LYS A 169 20.79 -1.12 5.44
CA LYS A 169 21.02 -1.68 4.09
C LYS A 169 19.78 -1.56 3.18
N ALA A 170 18.57 -1.68 3.73
CA ALA A 170 17.35 -1.47 2.96
C ALA A 170 17.23 -0.03 2.44
N LEU A 171 17.72 0.95 3.21
CA LEU A 171 17.70 2.36 2.81
C LEU A 171 18.60 2.69 1.61
N ASP A 172 19.51 1.78 1.22
CA ASP A 172 20.26 1.91 -0.04
C ASP A 172 19.34 1.82 -1.26
N THR A 173 18.22 1.11 -1.14
CA THR A 173 17.22 0.92 -2.20
C THR A 173 15.97 1.76 -1.98
N VAL A 174 15.48 1.90 -0.74
CA VAL A 174 14.19 2.55 -0.44
C VAL A 174 14.32 3.79 0.43
N HIS A 175 13.30 4.63 0.41
CA HIS A 175 13.29 5.89 1.16
C HIS A 175 12.93 5.73 2.64
N GLY A 176 12.34 4.59 3.02
CA GLY A 176 12.05 4.30 4.41
C GLY A 176 11.66 2.84 4.66
N VAL A 177 11.72 2.46 5.94
CA VAL A 177 11.41 1.11 6.41
C VAL A 177 10.31 1.20 7.47
N GLY A 178 9.23 0.45 7.28
CA GLY A 178 8.16 0.34 8.27
C GLY A 178 8.40 -0.82 9.24
N LEU A 179 8.01 -0.62 10.51
CA LEU A 179 8.12 -1.63 11.57
C LEU A 179 6.73 -1.98 12.12
N GLY A 180 6.42 -3.28 12.15
CA GLY A 180 5.17 -3.81 12.71
C GLY A 180 5.39 -4.56 14.02
N ARG A 181 5.42 -5.89 13.97
CA ARG A 181 5.51 -6.76 15.16
C ARG A 181 6.50 -6.32 16.28
N PRO A 182 7.75 -5.92 15.98
CA PRO A 182 8.70 -5.52 17.03
C PRO A 182 8.24 -4.33 17.88
N VAL A 183 7.58 -3.34 17.27
CA VAL A 183 7.15 -2.14 18.00
C VAL A 183 5.92 -2.40 18.88
N CYS A 184 5.24 -3.53 18.70
CA CYS A 184 4.17 -3.96 19.61
C CYS A 184 4.71 -4.43 20.95
N ASP A 185 5.89 -5.05 20.96
CA ASP A 185 6.54 -5.56 22.18
C ASP A 185 7.44 -4.48 22.82
N GLU A 186 8.10 -3.65 22.00
CA GLU A 186 9.00 -2.58 22.43
C GLU A 186 8.62 -1.23 21.83
N PHE A 187 7.86 -0.44 22.58
CA PHE A 187 7.36 0.87 22.12
C PHE A 187 8.47 1.92 21.91
N ASP A 188 9.62 1.76 22.57
CA ASP A 188 10.79 2.64 22.46
C ASP A 188 11.84 2.12 21.46
N LEU A 189 11.54 1.03 20.74
CA LEU A 189 12.45 0.42 19.77
C LEU A 189 13.01 1.41 18.72
N PRO A 190 12.21 2.33 18.13
CA PRO A 190 12.78 3.31 17.19
C PRO A 190 13.87 4.16 17.82
N ARG A 191 13.71 4.55 19.09
CA ARG A 191 14.71 5.34 19.81
C ARG A 191 15.97 4.52 20.09
N LYS A 192 15.82 3.28 20.57
CA LYS A 192 16.97 2.37 20.81
C LYS A 192 17.79 2.13 19.54
N ILE A 193 17.13 1.97 18.40
CA ILE A 193 17.81 1.82 17.09
C ILE A 193 18.64 3.06 16.76
N LEU A 194 18.12 4.26 17.02
CA LEU A 194 18.83 5.52 16.77
C LEU A 194 19.97 5.75 17.77
N ASP A 195 19.81 5.29 19.01
CA ASP A 195 20.80 5.40 20.09
C ASP A 195 21.89 4.30 19.98
N GLY A 196 21.67 3.27 19.15
CA GLY A 196 22.63 2.18 18.88
C GLY A 196 22.63 1.06 19.92
N GLU A 197 21.54 0.91 20.67
CA GLU A 197 21.34 -0.11 21.72
C GLU A 197 21.02 -1.51 21.18
#